data_AF-T1JGE2-F1
#
_entry.id   AF-T1JGE2-F1
#
_cell.length_a   1.000
_cell.length_b   1.000
_cell.length_c   1.000
_cell.angle_alpha   90.00
_cell.angle_beta   90.00
_cell.angle_gamma   90.00
#
_symmetry.space_group_name_H-M   'P 1'
#
loop_
_entity.id
_entity.type
_entity.pdbx_description
1 polymer ?
#
loop_
_entity_poly.entity_id
_entity_poly.type
_entity_poly.pdbx_seq_one_letter_code
_entity_poly.pdbx_strand_id
1 'polypeptide(L)'
;MKSVTVSAVVLLIADIRVLVPKLSVFCDDAVLPQLTNLGFNDVDILKESMGEFEEVLSQQVPCLTGYVTKDISLQCGNHLKLVSDIPRLYRRTNKDAPSKPSSYVCSILSPLESFFKEQEDVIEVEMKEKWGSLVLAEVTQQYYNATSNVLTSVKKMEESLSRLKKAREKGSSSAIGSAIGMSDDDKIRLQLAFDVQEYGAIINTLNFDKSIVAHYQDLIEMVESARTTPPKPN
;
A
#
# COMPACT_ATOMS: atom_id res chain seq x y z
N MET A 1 13.28 -11.23 25.69
CA MET A 1 12.64 -12.05 24.64
C MET A 1 13.03 -11.41 23.32
N LYS A 2 13.85 -12.06 22.48
CA LYS A 2 14.21 -11.48 21.17
C LYS A 2 12.93 -11.42 20.33
N SER A 3 12.56 -10.26 19.80
CA SER A 3 11.39 -10.16 18.93
C SER A 3 11.68 -10.92 17.64
N VAL A 4 10.68 -11.61 17.11
CA VAL A 4 10.75 -12.21 15.76
C VAL A 4 10.92 -11.06 14.76
N THR A 5 11.95 -11.12 13.91
CA THR A 5 12.21 -10.11 12.88
C THR A 5 11.56 -10.53 11.56
N VAL A 6 11.24 -9.56 10.70
CA VAL A 6 10.72 -9.84 9.34
C VAL A 6 11.67 -10.75 8.57
N SER A 7 12.99 -10.50 8.61
CA SER A 7 13.98 -11.35 7.94
C SER A 7 13.95 -12.79 8.45
N ALA A 8 13.74 -13.03 9.75
CA ALA A 8 13.61 -14.39 10.27
C ALA A 8 12.35 -15.10 9.73
N VAL A 9 11.26 -14.35 9.53
CA VAL A 9 10.03 -14.89 8.92
C VAL A 9 10.24 -15.19 7.44
N VAL A 10 10.97 -14.34 6.70
CA VAL A 10 11.32 -14.59 5.29
C VAL A 10 12.12 -15.88 5.16
N LEU A 11 13.14 -16.07 6.00
CA LEU A 11 13.93 -17.31 6.03
C LEU A 11 13.06 -18.53 6.36
N LEU A 12 12.15 -18.42 7.32
CA LEU A 12 11.22 -19.51 7.64
C LEU A 12 10.32 -19.89 6.47
N ILE A 13 9.83 -18.90 5.70
CA ILE A 13 9.04 -19.17 4.49
C ILE A 13 9.90 -19.89 3.43
N ALA A 14 11.14 -19.46 3.23
CA ALA A 14 12.07 -20.10 2.31
C ALA A 14 12.37 -21.54 2.75
N ASP A 15 12.63 -21.77 4.04
CA ASP A 15 12.85 -23.10 4.61
C ASP A 15 11.65 -24.01 4.39
N ILE A 16 10.42 -23.53 4.62
CA ILE A 16 9.20 -24.33 4.38
C ILE A 16 9.09 -24.69 2.89
N ARG A 17 9.30 -23.74 1.97
CA ARG A 17 9.25 -23.98 0.52
C ARG A 17 10.28 -25.01 0.07
N VAL A 18 11.46 -25.03 0.69
CA VAL A 18 12.54 -25.98 0.37
C VAL A 18 12.33 -27.33 1.06
N LEU A 19 11.82 -27.34 2.29
CA LEU A 19 11.67 -28.53 3.11
C LEU A 19 10.50 -29.40 2.64
N VAL A 20 9.34 -28.79 2.37
CA VAL A 20 8.11 -29.52 2.03
C VAL A 20 8.32 -30.51 0.87
N PRO A 21 8.89 -30.11 -0.29
CA PRO A 21 9.13 -31.05 -1.39
C PRO A 21 10.18 -32.13 -1.09
N LYS A 22 11.00 -31.95 -0.05
CA LYS A 22 12.05 -32.91 0.34
C LYS A 22 11.57 -33.92 1.38
N LEU A 23 10.44 -33.68 2.05
CA LEU A 23 9.95 -34.53 3.13
C LEU A 23 9.51 -35.90 2.62
N SER A 24 8.62 -35.93 1.62
CA SER A 24 8.21 -37.17 0.93
C SER A 24 9.40 -37.92 0.33
N VAL A 25 10.31 -37.23 -0.35
CA VAL A 25 11.54 -37.85 -0.91
C VAL A 25 12.40 -38.48 0.19
N PHE A 26 12.64 -37.75 1.28
CA PHE A 26 13.40 -38.28 2.42
C PHE A 26 12.68 -39.48 3.07
N CYS A 27 11.37 -39.43 3.17
CA CYS A 27 10.57 -40.51 3.70
C CYS A 27 10.71 -41.78 2.84
N ASP A 28 10.54 -41.65 1.52
CA ASP A 28 10.63 -42.75 0.57
C ASP A 28 12.04 -43.33 0.46
N ASP A 29 13.07 -42.48 0.40
CA ASP A 29 14.45 -42.92 0.11
C ASP A 29 15.21 -43.38 1.36
N ALA A 30 14.96 -42.76 2.52
CA ALA A 30 15.77 -42.99 3.73
C ALA A 30 15.01 -43.68 4.87
N VAL A 31 13.74 -43.33 5.08
CA VAL A 31 12.96 -43.83 6.24
C VAL A 31 12.30 -45.17 5.92
N LEU A 32 11.59 -45.23 4.79
CA LEU A 32 10.79 -46.40 4.41
C LEU A 32 11.62 -47.69 4.29
N PRO A 33 12.82 -47.71 3.65
CA PRO A 33 13.61 -48.94 3.55
C PRO A 33 14.04 -49.48 4.92
N GLN A 34 14.34 -48.58 5.87
CA GLN A 34 14.73 -48.97 7.23
C GLN A 34 13.56 -49.56 8.01
N LEU A 35 12.37 -48.97 7.87
CA LEU A 35 11.15 -49.48 8.52
C LEU A 35 10.72 -50.83 7.93
N THR A 36 10.77 -50.98 6.60
CA THR A 36 10.45 -52.26 5.94
C THR A 36 11.38 -53.38 6.40
N ASN A 37 12.69 -53.09 6.58
CA ASN A 37 13.64 -54.06 7.13
C ASN A 37 13.31 -54.51 8.56
N LEU A 38 12.60 -53.68 9.33
CA LEU A 38 12.11 -53.99 10.69
C LEU A 38 10.74 -54.67 10.69
N GLY A 39 10.17 -54.98 9.52
CA GLY A 39 8.88 -55.64 9.37
C GLY A 39 7.67 -54.69 9.44
N PHE A 40 7.87 -53.37 9.26
CA PHE A 40 6.79 -52.41 9.13
C PHE A 40 6.05 -52.60 7.79
N ASN A 41 4.73 -52.75 7.85
CA ASN A 41 3.89 -53.02 6.67
C ASN A 41 2.86 -51.92 6.37
N ASP A 42 2.63 -50.98 7.30
CA ASP A 42 1.62 -49.92 7.17
C ASP A 42 2.15 -48.70 6.41
N VAL A 43 2.74 -48.95 5.22
CA VAL A 43 3.38 -47.92 4.39
C VAL A 43 2.42 -46.81 4.01
N ASP A 44 1.17 -47.15 3.69
CA ASP A 44 0.14 -46.19 3.30
C ASP A 44 -0.15 -45.19 4.42
N ILE A 45 -0.25 -45.67 5.68
CA ILE A 45 -0.50 -44.81 6.86
C ILE A 45 0.66 -43.82 7.06
N LEU A 46 1.91 -44.27 6.89
CA LEU A 46 3.08 -43.40 7.00
C LEU A 46 3.07 -42.32 5.92
N LYS A 47 2.72 -42.68 4.67
CA LYS A 47 2.65 -41.74 3.56
C LYS A 47 1.52 -40.72 3.75
N GLU A 48 0.35 -41.16 4.20
CA GLU A 48 -0.75 -40.27 4.56
C GLU A 48 -0.33 -39.28 5.67
N SER A 49 0.30 -39.77 6.74
CA SER A 49 0.79 -38.93 7.84
C SER A 49 1.84 -37.91 7.38
N MET A 50 2.70 -38.29 6.43
CA MET A 50 3.68 -37.37 5.84
C MET A 50 3.01 -36.31 4.98
N GLY A 51 2.01 -36.69 4.18
CA GLY A 51 1.21 -35.77 3.37
C GLY A 51 0.46 -34.75 4.24
N GLU A 52 -0.12 -35.18 5.36
CA GLU A 52 -0.74 -34.28 6.34
C GLU A 52 0.27 -33.27 6.91
N PHE A 53 1.50 -33.71 7.22
CA PHE A 53 2.54 -32.83 7.73
C PHE A 53 3.01 -31.80 6.69
N GLU A 54 3.21 -32.23 5.45
CA GLU A 54 3.51 -31.35 4.31
C GLU A 54 2.41 -30.29 4.11
N GLU A 55 1.15 -30.69 4.22
CA GLU A 55 0.00 -29.79 4.12
C GLU A 55 -0.02 -28.78 5.26
N VAL A 56 0.13 -29.22 6.52
CA VAL A 56 0.13 -28.35 7.70
C VAL A 56 1.24 -27.29 7.62
N LEU A 57 2.44 -27.67 7.18
CA LEU A 57 3.55 -26.73 6.95
C LEU A 57 3.23 -25.73 5.85
N SER A 58 2.70 -26.21 4.72
CA SER A 58 2.33 -25.37 3.57
C SER A 58 1.24 -24.35 3.94
N GLN A 59 0.29 -24.74 4.79
CA GLN A 59 -0.78 -23.88 5.31
C GLN A 59 -0.26 -22.74 6.22
N GLN A 60 0.98 -22.81 6.72
CA GLN A 60 1.58 -21.69 7.47
C GLN A 60 2.06 -20.55 6.56
N VAL A 61 2.44 -20.86 5.31
CA VAL A 61 3.04 -19.88 4.38
C VAL A 61 2.14 -18.66 4.14
N PRO A 62 0.81 -18.78 3.95
CA PRO A 62 -0.08 -17.63 3.81
C PRO A 62 -0.09 -16.71 5.04
N CYS A 63 -0.09 -17.28 6.25
CA CYS A 63 -0.08 -16.51 7.50
C CYS A 63 1.23 -15.72 7.65
N LEU A 64 2.36 -16.38 7.41
CA LEU A 64 3.68 -15.76 7.46
C LEU A 64 3.84 -14.68 6.36
N THR A 65 3.33 -14.95 5.16
CA THR A 65 3.26 -13.96 4.08
C THR A 65 2.47 -12.73 4.52
N GLY A 66 1.29 -12.93 5.12
CA GLY A 66 0.46 -11.84 5.62
C GLY A 66 1.15 -11.02 6.72
N TYR A 67 1.96 -11.65 7.57
CA TYR A 67 2.77 -10.94 8.56
C TYR A 67 3.82 -10.03 7.89
N VAL A 68 4.59 -10.56 6.93
CA VAL A 68 5.62 -9.81 6.21
C VAL A 68 5.01 -8.62 5.46
N THR A 69 3.98 -8.86 4.65
CA THR A 69 3.37 -7.80 3.84
C THR A 69 2.70 -6.73 4.70
N LYS A 70 2.08 -7.11 5.82
CA LYS A 70 1.48 -6.16 6.76
C LYS A 70 2.52 -5.27 7.43
N ASP A 71 3.67 -5.82 7.85
CA ASP A 71 4.74 -5.03 8.45
C ASP A 71 5.27 -3.97 7.48
N ILE A 72 5.60 -4.38 6.25
CA ILE A 72 6.07 -3.47 5.21
C ILE A 72 5.01 -2.39 4.90
N SER A 73 3.75 -2.79 4.77
CA SER A 73 2.65 -1.85 4.50
C SER A 73 2.48 -0.83 5.63
N LEU A 74 2.67 -1.23 6.88
CA LEU A 74 2.63 -0.32 8.04
C LEU A 74 3.78 0.70 7.99
N GLN A 75 4.98 0.28 7.58
CA GLN A 75 6.11 1.18 7.38
C GLN A 75 5.83 2.21 6.28
N CYS A 76 5.34 1.76 5.12
CA CYS A 76 4.92 2.66 4.03
C CYS A 76 3.83 3.64 4.49
N GLY A 77 2.85 3.16 5.25
CA GLY A 77 1.74 3.95 5.81
C GLY A 77 2.17 5.08 6.75
N ASN A 78 3.37 5.02 7.33
CA ASN A 78 3.89 6.13 8.14
C ASN A 78 4.13 7.40 7.31
N HIS A 79 4.54 7.25 6.06
CA HIS A 79 4.75 8.38 5.15
C HIS A 79 3.41 8.98 4.68
N LEU A 80 2.37 8.15 4.54
CA LEU A 80 1.03 8.59 4.13
C LEU A 80 0.34 9.51 5.16
N LYS A 81 0.80 9.53 6.42
CA LYS A 81 0.30 10.47 7.44
C LYS A 81 0.50 11.94 7.03
N LEU A 82 1.54 12.22 6.24
CA LEU A 82 1.88 13.56 5.76
C LEU A 82 0.88 14.13 4.74
N VAL A 83 0.04 13.27 4.14
CA VAL A 83 -1.09 13.71 3.28
C VAL A 83 -2.00 14.69 4.04
N SER A 84 -2.20 14.46 5.34
CA SER A 84 -3.04 15.31 6.20
C SER A 84 -2.49 16.72 6.45
N ASP A 85 -1.20 16.95 6.18
CA ASP A 85 -0.54 18.25 6.35
C ASP A 85 -0.68 19.15 5.12
N ILE A 86 -1.03 18.60 3.94
CA ILE A 86 -1.15 19.36 2.68
C ILE A 86 -2.06 20.58 2.83
N PRO A 87 -3.25 20.51 3.47
CA PRO A 87 -4.07 21.70 3.67
C PRO A 87 -3.39 22.84 4.42
N ARG A 88 -2.53 22.50 5.40
CA ARG A 88 -1.79 23.49 6.19
C ARG A 88 -0.71 24.20 5.37
N LEU A 89 -0.18 23.55 4.33
CA LEU A 89 0.86 24.11 3.46
C LEU A 89 0.34 25.22 2.54
N TYR A 90 -0.96 25.24 2.26
CA TYR A 90 -1.56 26.19 1.31
C TYR A 90 -2.50 27.19 2.00
N ARG A 91 -3.31 26.74 2.96
CA ARG A 91 -4.31 27.62 3.60
C ARG A 91 -3.68 28.81 4.29
N ARG A 92 -4.11 30.02 3.90
CA ARG A 92 -3.66 31.29 4.48
C ARG A 92 -2.13 31.48 4.38
N THR A 93 -1.53 30.88 3.37
CA THR A 93 -0.11 31.06 3.05
C THR A 93 0.01 31.83 1.74
N ASN A 94 1.08 32.60 1.57
CA ASN A 94 1.41 33.22 0.28
C ASN A 94 2.16 32.24 -0.64
N LYS A 95 2.02 30.93 -0.42
CA LYS A 95 2.72 29.91 -1.21
C LYS A 95 2.14 29.88 -2.63
N ASP A 96 3.03 29.80 -3.61
CA ASP A 96 2.66 29.67 -5.02
C ASP A 96 1.89 28.37 -5.29
N ALA A 97 1.24 28.29 -6.45
CA ALA A 97 0.60 27.07 -6.90
C ALA A 97 1.63 25.92 -7.02
N PRO A 98 1.27 24.69 -6.65
CA PRO A 98 2.17 23.56 -6.78
C PRO A 98 2.56 23.33 -8.23
N SER A 99 3.84 23.00 -8.45
CA SER A 99 4.40 22.63 -9.75
C SER A 99 5.15 21.29 -9.72
N LYS A 100 5.25 20.68 -8.54
CA LYS A 100 5.97 19.42 -8.30
C LYS A 100 5.23 18.59 -7.23
N PRO A 101 5.41 17.26 -7.24
CA PRO A 101 4.96 16.39 -6.16
C PRO A 101 5.59 16.76 -4.81
N SER A 102 4.91 16.40 -3.73
CA SER A 102 5.42 16.54 -2.37
C SER A 102 6.60 15.61 -2.14
N SER A 103 7.60 16.06 -1.39
CA SER A 103 8.84 15.30 -1.16
C SER A 103 8.63 13.95 -0.45
N TYR A 104 7.55 13.81 0.33
CA TYR A 104 7.26 12.55 1.03
C TYR A 104 6.84 11.42 0.09
N VAL A 105 6.38 11.73 -1.13
CA VAL A 105 5.82 10.75 -2.05
C VAL A 105 6.88 9.71 -2.44
N CYS A 106 8.11 10.17 -2.71
CA CYS A 106 9.26 9.30 -2.99
C CYS A 106 9.60 8.36 -1.81
N SER A 107 9.21 8.72 -0.58
CA SER A 107 9.45 7.91 0.61
C SER A 107 8.33 6.90 0.89
N ILE A 108 7.17 6.98 0.23
CA ILE A 108 6.04 6.07 0.52
C ILE A 108 6.44 4.62 0.29
N LEU A 109 7.12 4.32 -0.82
CA LEU A 109 7.48 2.96 -1.21
C LEU A 109 8.94 2.60 -0.92
N SER A 110 9.71 3.50 -0.28
CA SER A 110 11.09 3.19 0.10
C SER A 110 11.23 2.01 1.06
N PRO A 111 10.29 1.73 2.00
CA PRO A 111 10.36 0.50 2.81
C PRO A 111 10.23 -0.78 1.99
N LEU A 112 9.35 -0.78 0.98
CA LEU A 112 9.17 -1.92 0.07
C LEU A 112 10.43 -2.14 -0.80
N GLU A 113 10.98 -1.06 -1.36
CA GLU A 113 12.22 -1.12 -2.14
C GLU A 113 13.40 -1.63 -1.30
N SER A 114 13.57 -1.08 -0.10
CA SER A 114 14.64 -1.48 0.82
C SER A 114 14.51 -2.95 1.22
N PHE A 115 13.29 -3.39 1.53
CA PHE A 115 13.01 -4.78 1.86
C PHE A 115 13.41 -5.74 0.74
N PHE A 116 13.03 -5.46 -0.51
CA PHE A 116 13.41 -6.33 -1.63
C PHE A 116 14.91 -6.35 -1.89
N LYS A 117 15.60 -5.24 -1.64
CA LYS A 117 17.05 -5.18 -1.74
C LYS A 117 17.76 -5.96 -0.63
N GLU A 118 17.25 -5.88 0.59
CA GLU A 118 17.82 -6.60 1.74
C GLU A 118 17.63 -8.12 1.67
N GLN A 119 16.58 -8.57 0.98
CA GLN A 119 16.21 -9.99 0.89
C GLN A 119 16.39 -10.55 -0.52
N GLU A 120 17.18 -9.89 -1.38
CA GLU A 120 17.36 -10.23 -2.79
C GLU A 120 17.88 -11.67 -3.00
N ASP A 121 18.76 -12.14 -2.11
CA ASP A 121 19.35 -13.48 -2.17
C ASP A 121 18.38 -14.61 -1.75
N VAL A 122 17.25 -14.27 -1.12
CA VAL A 122 16.31 -15.24 -0.52
C VAL A 122 14.96 -15.23 -1.24
N ILE A 123 14.50 -14.07 -1.71
CA ILE A 123 13.18 -13.90 -2.31
C ILE A 123 13.21 -14.29 -3.79
N GLU A 124 12.47 -15.34 -4.12
CA GLU A 124 12.21 -15.74 -5.52
C GLU A 124 11.33 -14.70 -6.24
N VAL A 125 11.42 -14.67 -7.58
CA VAL A 125 10.66 -13.73 -8.44
C VAL A 125 9.16 -13.80 -8.14
N GLU A 126 8.59 -15.00 -8.03
CA GLU A 126 7.15 -15.19 -7.73
C GLU A 126 6.76 -14.60 -6.36
N MET A 127 7.65 -14.72 -5.36
CA MET A 127 7.42 -14.17 -4.03
C MET A 127 7.47 -12.64 -4.07
N LYS A 128 8.43 -12.08 -4.82
CA LYS A 128 8.56 -10.64 -5.03
C LYS A 128 7.29 -10.05 -5.67
N GLU A 129 6.80 -10.68 -6.74
CA GLU A 129 5.57 -10.27 -7.43
C GLU A 129 4.35 -10.34 -6.52
N LYS A 130 4.16 -11.48 -5.84
CA LYS A 130 3.04 -11.68 -4.92
C LYS A 130 3.06 -10.72 -3.75
N TRP A 131 4.20 -10.60 -3.06
CA TRP A 131 4.33 -9.75 -1.88
C TRP A 131 4.22 -8.27 -2.24
N GLY A 132 4.85 -7.86 -3.35
CA GLY A 132 4.72 -6.49 -3.84
C GLY A 132 3.28 -6.14 -4.19
N SER A 133 2.57 -7.02 -4.87
CA SER A 133 1.15 -6.82 -5.19
C SER A 133 0.28 -6.65 -3.94
N LEU A 134 0.50 -7.47 -2.90
CA LEU A 134 -0.22 -7.38 -1.63
C LEU A 134 0.09 -6.07 -0.88
N VAL A 135 1.37 -5.68 -0.80
CA VAL A 135 1.78 -4.43 -0.15
C VAL A 135 1.21 -3.24 -0.91
N LEU A 136 1.32 -3.21 -2.23
CA LEU A 136 0.83 -2.11 -3.06
C LEU A 136 -0.69 -1.95 -2.96
N ALA A 137 -1.46 -3.04 -2.91
CA ALA A 137 -2.90 -2.98 -2.69
C ALA A 137 -3.26 -2.31 -1.36
N GLU A 138 -2.63 -2.76 -0.26
CA GLU A 138 -2.86 -2.23 1.09
C GLU A 138 -2.42 -0.76 1.20
N VAL A 139 -1.21 -0.42 0.75
CA VAL A 139 -0.67 0.95 0.80
C VAL A 139 -1.50 1.90 -0.07
N THR A 140 -1.93 1.46 -1.25
CA THR A 140 -2.79 2.28 -2.13
C THR A 140 -4.17 2.50 -1.50
N GLN A 141 -4.74 1.49 -0.84
CA GLN A 141 -5.99 1.66 -0.10
C GLN A 141 -5.84 2.65 1.08
N GLN A 142 -4.75 2.58 1.82
CA GLN A 142 -4.44 3.57 2.87
C GLN A 142 -4.31 4.97 2.28
N TYR A 143 -3.68 5.11 1.12
CA TYR A 143 -3.51 6.39 0.45
C TYR A 143 -4.83 6.95 -0.06
N TYR A 144 -5.69 6.10 -0.64
CA TYR A 144 -7.07 6.42 -0.99
C TYR A 144 -7.83 6.99 0.21
N ASN A 145 -7.79 6.29 1.35
CA ASN A 145 -8.48 6.72 2.55
C ASN A 145 -7.96 8.07 3.08
N ALA A 146 -6.63 8.25 3.13
CA ALA A 146 -6.02 9.50 3.58
C ALA A 146 -6.39 10.69 2.67
N THR A 147 -6.32 10.49 1.35
CA THR A 147 -6.67 11.50 0.34
C THR A 147 -8.15 11.85 0.37
N SER A 148 -9.02 10.84 0.47
CA SER A 148 -10.48 11.02 0.61
C SER A 148 -10.85 11.85 1.83
N ASN A 149 -10.20 11.58 2.97
CA ASN A 149 -10.41 12.34 4.21
C ASN A 149 -10.03 13.82 4.04
N VAL A 150 -8.90 14.10 3.38
CA VAL A 150 -8.45 15.48 3.09
C VAL A 150 -9.44 16.18 2.15
N LEU A 151 -9.80 15.56 1.03
CA LEU A 151 -10.72 16.15 0.05
C LEU A 151 -12.11 16.38 0.64
N THR A 152 -12.61 15.47 1.47
CA THR A 152 -13.87 15.64 2.20
C THR A 152 -13.81 16.84 3.15
N SER A 153 -12.70 17.01 3.86
CA SER A 153 -12.49 18.16 4.76
C SER A 153 -12.42 19.49 4.00
N VAL A 154 -11.71 19.51 2.86
CA VAL A 154 -11.65 20.66 1.94
C VAL A 154 -13.05 21.04 1.46
N LYS A 155 -13.81 20.09 0.91
CA LYS A 155 -15.17 20.32 0.41
C LYS A 155 -16.11 20.88 1.49
N LYS A 156 -16.09 20.30 2.70
CA LYS A 156 -16.92 20.80 3.83
C LYS A 156 -16.58 22.25 4.19
N MET A 157 -15.30 22.61 4.15
CA MET A 157 -14.85 23.97 4.47
C MET A 157 -15.28 24.97 3.39
N GLU A 158 -15.14 24.62 2.11
CA GLU A 158 -15.61 25.44 0.99
C GLU A 158 -17.12 25.69 1.04
N GLU A 159 -17.91 24.65 1.31
CA GLU A 159 -19.37 24.78 1.44
C GLU A 159 -19.75 25.70 2.60
N SER A 160 -19.04 25.62 3.73
CA SER A 160 -19.25 26.51 4.87
C SER A 160 -18.93 27.97 4.51
N LEU A 161 -17.80 28.22 3.85
CA LEU A 161 -17.40 29.56 3.39
C LEU A 161 -18.36 30.11 2.34
N SER A 162 -18.84 29.29 1.41
CA SER A 162 -19.83 29.68 0.40
C SER A 162 -21.16 30.10 1.04
N ARG A 163 -21.64 29.35 2.04
CA ARG A 163 -22.86 29.71 2.80
C ARG A 163 -22.69 31.02 3.56
N LEU A 164 -21.53 31.23 4.20
CA LEU A 164 -21.22 32.47 4.91
C LEU A 164 -21.17 33.69 3.97
N LYS A 165 -20.55 33.55 2.79
CA LYS A 165 -20.53 34.62 1.77
C LYS A 165 -21.95 34.99 1.32
N LYS A 166 -22.77 34.00 0.97
CA LYS A 166 -24.18 34.20 0.55
C LYS A 166 -25.04 34.85 1.64
N ALA A 167 -24.81 34.52 2.91
CA ALA A 167 -25.50 35.14 4.03
C ALA A 167 -25.15 36.63 4.20
N ARG A 168 -23.89 37.01 3.90
CA ARG A 168 -23.41 38.39 3.99
C ARG A 168 -23.90 39.25 2.82
N GLU A 169 -23.97 38.68 1.62
CA GLU A 169 -24.47 39.33 0.40
C GLU A 169 -25.96 39.69 0.48
N LYS A 170 -26.77 38.90 1.21
CA LYS A 170 -28.19 39.22 1.47
C LYS A 170 -28.41 40.44 2.38
N GLY A 171 -27.37 40.97 3.04
CA GLY A 171 -27.45 42.11 3.97
C GLY A 171 -26.69 43.36 3.55
N SER A 172 -25.87 43.33 2.50
CA SER A 172 -25.10 44.48 2.01
C SER A 172 -24.73 44.30 0.55
N SER A 173 -25.15 45.25 -0.30
CA SER A 173 -24.78 45.37 -1.71
C SER A 173 -23.35 45.91 -1.88
N SER A 174 -22.37 45.15 -1.41
CA SER A 174 -20.95 45.47 -1.60
C SER A 174 -20.28 44.33 -2.37
N ALA A 175 -20.07 44.54 -3.67
CA ALA A 175 -19.35 43.61 -4.54
C ALA A 175 -17.88 43.52 -4.09
N ILE A 176 -17.52 42.44 -3.41
CA ILE A 176 -16.11 42.12 -3.11
C ILE A 176 -15.54 41.44 -4.36
N GLY A 177 -14.55 42.10 -4.97
CA GLY A 177 -13.85 41.62 -6.16
C GLY A 177 -13.34 40.20 -5.99
N SER A 178 -13.71 39.35 -6.95
CA SER A 178 -13.21 37.98 -7.07
C SER A 178 -11.71 38.03 -7.31
N ALA A 179 -10.91 37.48 -6.40
CA ALA A 179 -9.49 37.28 -6.67
C ALA A 179 -9.34 36.40 -7.91
N ILE A 180 -8.68 36.91 -8.96
CA ILE A 180 -8.46 36.26 -10.27
C ILE A 180 -7.45 35.08 -10.16
N GLY A 181 -7.11 34.66 -8.95
CA GLY A 181 -6.13 33.61 -8.67
C GLY A 181 -6.75 32.29 -8.22
N MET A 182 -5.97 31.21 -8.40
CA MET A 182 -6.28 29.88 -7.88
C MET A 182 -6.50 29.92 -6.36
N SER A 183 -7.61 29.35 -5.88
CA SER A 183 -7.90 29.32 -4.44
C SER A 183 -6.96 28.36 -3.69
N ASP A 184 -6.83 28.54 -2.38
CA ASP A 184 -6.03 27.63 -1.54
C ASP A 184 -6.53 26.17 -1.66
N ASP A 185 -7.85 25.99 -1.76
CA ASP A 185 -8.47 24.67 -1.90
C ASP A 185 -8.19 24.05 -3.28
N ASP A 186 -8.11 24.87 -4.34
CA ASP A 186 -7.66 24.41 -5.66
C ASP A 186 -6.18 23.99 -5.64
N LYS A 187 -5.31 24.75 -4.94
CA LYS A 187 -3.90 24.38 -4.76
C LYS A 187 -3.76 23.04 -4.05
N ILE A 188 -4.59 22.77 -3.04
CA ILE A 188 -4.60 21.48 -2.32
C ILE A 188 -4.96 20.33 -3.27
N ARG A 189 -6.03 20.46 -4.06
CA ARG A 189 -6.44 19.44 -5.05
C ARG A 189 -5.35 19.18 -6.08
N LEU A 190 -4.71 20.25 -6.57
CA LEU A 190 -3.64 20.14 -7.54
C LEU A 190 -2.41 19.43 -6.96
N GLN A 191 -2.04 19.72 -5.71
CA GLN A 191 -0.94 19.00 -5.04
C GLN A 191 -1.25 17.51 -4.90
N LEU A 192 -2.46 17.16 -4.45
CA LEU A 192 -2.86 15.76 -4.31
C LEU A 192 -2.80 15.00 -5.64
N ALA A 193 -3.20 15.64 -6.75
CA ALA A 193 -3.09 15.02 -8.07
C ALA A 193 -1.63 14.80 -8.50
N PHE A 194 -0.74 15.77 -8.28
CA PHE A 194 0.70 15.57 -8.55
C PHE A 194 1.28 14.45 -7.69
N ASP A 195 0.90 14.40 -6.41
CA ASP A 195 1.39 13.37 -5.50
C ASP A 195 0.94 11.95 -5.92
N VAL A 196 -0.31 11.79 -6.33
CA VAL A 196 -0.85 10.49 -6.79
C VAL A 196 -0.26 10.06 -8.14
N GLN A 197 -0.03 11.01 -9.06
CA GLN A 197 0.62 10.72 -10.33
C GLN A 197 2.06 10.24 -10.13
N GLU A 198 2.81 10.92 -9.25
CA GLU A 198 4.18 10.53 -8.89
C GLU A 198 4.22 9.18 -8.18
N TYR A 199 3.29 8.92 -7.27
CA TYR A 199 3.14 7.60 -6.63
C TYR A 199 3.01 6.48 -7.66
N GLY A 200 2.21 6.66 -8.71
CA GLY A 200 2.11 5.71 -9.81
C GLY A 200 3.39 5.57 -10.64
N ALA A 201 4.15 6.65 -10.82
CA ALA A 201 5.45 6.58 -11.50
C ALA A 201 6.47 5.75 -10.68
N ILE A 202 6.45 5.88 -9.35
CA ILE A 202 7.28 5.09 -8.44
C ILE A 202 6.90 3.61 -8.49
N ILE A 203 5.60 3.27 -8.51
CA ILE A 203 5.12 1.88 -8.68
C ILE A 203 5.74 1.25 -9.93
N ASN A 204 5.68 1.94 -11.07
CA ASN A 204 6.26 1.47 -12.32
C ASN A 204 7.78 1.33 -12.24
N THR A 205 8.46 2.22 -11.53
CA THR A 205 9.93 2.17 -11.33
C THR A 205 10.34 0.94 -10.51
N LEU A 206 9.47 0.46 -9.63
CA LEU A 206 9.66 -0.79 -8.88
C LEU A 206 9.32 -2.05 -9.70
N ASN A 207 9.08 -1.91 -11.00
CA ASN A 207 8.68 -2.98 -11.93
C ASN A 207 7.31 -3.61 -11.61
N PHE A 208 6.41 -2.85 -10.99
CA PHE A 208 5.01 -3.24 -10.85
C PHE A 208 4.15 -2.45 -11.83
N ASP A 209 3.16 -3.10 -12.43
CA ASP A 209 2.19 -2.39 -13.26
C ASP A 209 1.14 -1.72 -12.38
N LYS A 210 1.18 -0.38 -12.33
CA LYS A 210 0.18 0.40 -11.57
C LYS A 210 -1.26 0.17 -12.04
N SER A 211 -1.49 -0.30 -13.27
CA SER A 211 -2.83 -0.51 -13.82
C SER A 211 -3.58 -1.66 -13.14
N ILE A 212 -2.84 -2.63 -12.59
CA ILE A 212 -3.39 -3.80 -11.89
C ILE A 212 -3.36 -3.65 -10.35
N VAL A 213 -2.79 -2.55 -9.84
CA VAL A 213 -2.78 -2.28 -8.39
C VAL A 213 -4.19 -1.89 -7.95
N ALA A 214 -4.74 -2.69 -7.03
CA ALA A 214 -6.06 -2.43 -6.46
C ALA A 214 -6.16 -1.00 -5.91
N HIS A 215 -7.29 -0.34 -6.18
CA HIS A 215 -7.61 1.04 -5.76
C HIS A 215 -6.77 2.16 -6.39
N TYR A 216 -5.75 1.87 -7.21
CA TYR A 216 -4.96 2.94 -7.83
C TYR A 216 -5.79 3.75 -8.82
N GLN A 217 -6.59 3.08 -9.65
CA GLN A 217 -7.49 3.73 -10.59
C GLN A 217 -8.53 4.60 -9.87
N ASP A 218 -9.16 4.07 -8.81
CA ASP A 218 -10.11 4.82 -7.98
C ASP A 218 -9.45 6.06 -7.34
N LEU A 219 -8.20 5.94 -6.89
CA LEU A 219 -7.43 7.04 -6.31
C LEU A 219 -7.14 8.14 -7.33
N ILE A 220 -6.73 7.77 -8.56
CA ILE A 220 -6.54 8.70 -9.68
C ILE A 220 -7.84 9.41 -10.03
N GLU A 221 -8.93 8.67 -10.17
CA GLU A 221 -10.24 9.24 -10.50
C GLU A 221 -10.73 10.20 -9.43
N MET A 222 -10.49 9.90 -8.16
CA MET A 222 -10.85 10.78 -7.05
C MET A 222 -10.13 12.13 -7.13
N VAL A 223 -8.81 12.15 -7.35
CA VAL A 223 -8.05 13.40 -7.40
C VAL A 223 -8.35 14.21 -8.66
N GLU A 224 -8.57 13.55 -9.81
CA GLU A 224 -8.95 14.24 -11.05
C GLU A 224 -10.38 14.79 -11.01
N SER A 225 -11.32 14.05 -10.42
CA SER A 225 -12.69 14.54 -10.20
C SER A 225 -12.71 15.75 -9.26
N ALA A 226 -11.86 15.73 -8.22
CA ALA A 226 -11.73 16.87 -7.32
C ALA A 226 -11.20 18.11 -8.04
N ARG A 227 -10.25 17.96 -8.98
CA ARG A 227 -9.71 19.07 -9.79
C ARG A 227 -10.72 19.67 -10.76
N THR A 228 -11.58 18.85 -11.33
CA THR A 228 -12.53 19.27 -12.38
C THR A 228 -13.82 19.88 -11.84
N THR A 229 -14.05 19.84 -10.53
CA THR A 229 -15.22 20.49 -9.92
C THR A 229 -15.11 22.01 -10.12
N PRO A 230 -15.91 22.65 -11.01
CA PRO A 230 -15.78 24.07 -11.27
C PRO A 230 -16.28 24.88 -10.06
N PRO A 231 -15.80 26.11 -9.84
CA PRO A 231 -16.54 27.05 -9.01
C PRO A 231 -17.94 27.17 -9.62
N LYS A 232 -18.99 26.89 -8.84
CA LYS A 232 -20.37 27.06 -9.31
C LYS A 232 -20.50 28.47 -9.93
N PRO A 233 -20.98 28.60 -11.18
CA PRO A 233 -21.19 29.91 -11.76
C PRO A 233 -22.17 30.70 -10.89
N ASN A 234 -21.84 31.98 -10.70
CA ASN A 234 -22.51 32.95 -9.84
C ASN A 234 -24.03 33.01 -10.07
#